data_AF-A0A6L5E0D0-F1
#
_entry.id   AF-A0A6L5E0D0-F1
#
_cell.length_a   1.000
_cell.length_b   1.000
_cell.length_c   1.000
_cell.angle_alpha   90.00
_cell.angle_beta   90.00
_cell.angle_gamma   90.00
#
_symmetry.space_group_name_H-M   'P 1'
#
loop_
_entity.id
_entity.type
_entity.pdbx_description
1 polymer ?
#
loop_
_entity_poly.entity_id
_entity_poly.type
_entity_poly.pdbx_seq_one_letter_code
_entity_poly.pdbx_strand_id
1 'polypeptide(L)'
;MSNLSKILLLCVLIVSVGLSSCKEEAKTVKKKATTEKVAKKKEVKKPAAKPVAKKKLEPVVEKVSNKYFLIVASFEKQSNADKLQNKLKTEGYVSEVHNATNGFYRVSYKGFSNRKLAFEELKNVRSTEEHKDTWLYIKR
;
A
#
# COMPACT_ATOMS: atom_id res chain seq x y z
N MET A 1 -32.53 29.63 36.02
CA MET A 1 -31.25 29.63 35.28
C MET A 1 -30.27 28.74 36.03
N SER A 2 -30.08 27.48 35.62
CA SER A 2 -29.29 26.52 36.45
C SER A 2 -29.00 25.17 35.76
N ASN A 3 -28.34 25.16 34.60
CA ASN A 3 -27.79 23.92 34.01
C ASN A 3 -26.31 24.03 33.56
N LEU A 4 -25.60 25.09 33.99
CA LEU A 4 -24.19 25.32 33.67
C LEU A 4 -23.21 24.70 34.70
N SER A 5 -23.72 24.10 35.79
CA SER A 5 -22.88 23.63 36.91
C SER A 5 -22.36 22.19 36.75
N LYS A 6 -22.76 21.45 35.69
CA LYS A 6 -22.45 20.02 35.52
C LYS A 6 -21.24 19.73 34.62
N ILE A 7 -20.55 20.75 34.14
CA ILE A 7 -19.42 20.64 33.18
C ILE A 7 -18.06 20.95 33.83
N LEU A 8 -18.04 21.45 35.08
CA LEU A 8 -16.84 21.96 35.77
C LEU A 8 -16.26 21.00 36.84
N LEU A 9 -16.60 19.70 36.80
CA LEU A 9 -16.29 18.76 37.90
C LEU A 9 -15.67 17.43 37.43
N LEU A 10 -14.75 17.48 36.48
CA LEU A 10 -13.99 16.31 36.02
C LEU A 10 -12.56 16.67 35.55
N CYS A 11 -11.91 17.59 36.27
CA CYS A 11 -10.50 17.93 36.10
C CYS A 11 -9.81 17.96 37.47
N VAL A 12 -8.50 17.68 37.49
CA VAL A 12 -7.64 17.45 38.68
C VAL A 12 -7.79 16.04 39.27
N LEU A 13 -6.66 15.50 39.78
CA LEU A 13 -6.34 14.09 40.01
C LEU A 13 -6.24 13.31 38.68
N ILE A 14 -5.09 12.77 38.26
CA ILE A 14 -3.93 12.29 39.03
C ILE A 14 -2.60 12.89 38.51
N VAL A 15 -1.85 13.50 39.43
CA VAL A 15 -0.46 13.99 39.35
C VAL A 15 0.06 13.85 40.79
N SER A 16 1.22 13.26 41.13
CA SER A 16 2.36 12.71 40.38
C SER A 16 3.19 11.74 41.25
N VAL A 17 4.17 11.05 40.63
CA VAL A 17 5.26 10.25 41.26
C VAL A 17 4.81 8.95 41.97
N GLY A 18 5.45 7.78 41.83
CA GLY A 18 6.58 7.39 40.96
C GLY A 18 7.62 6.53 41.70
N LEU A 19 7.91 5.32 41.22
CA LEU A 19 9.07 4.51 41.68
C LEU A 19 9.48 3.47 40.62
N SER A 20 10.76 3.11 40.62
CA SER A 20 11.48 2.46 39.52
C SER A 20 11.17 0.98 39.31
N SER A 21 11.23 0.55 38.06
CA SER A 21 11.90 -0.72 37.72
C SER A 21 12.59 -0.58 36.36
N CYS A 22 13.92 -0.54 36.37
CA CYS A 22 14.71 -0.54 35.14
C CYS A 22 14.94 -1.98 34.68
N LYS A 23 14.68 -2.28 33.41
CA LYS A 23 15.45 -3.32 32.73
C LYS A 23 15.96 -2.80 31.39
N GLU A 24 17.28 -2.68 31.31
CA GLU A 24 18.00 -2.29 30.10
C GLU A 24 18.36 -3.56 29.32
N GLU A 25 17.99 -3.60 28.04
CA GLU A 25 18.43 -4.61 27.06
C GLU A 25 18.82 -3.82 25.80
N ALA A 26 20.09 -3.85 25.42
CA ALA A 26 20.67 -2.80 24.59
C ALA A 26 20.48 -2.99 23.07
N LYS A 27 20.44 -1.85 22.37
CA LYS A 27 20.56 -1.62 20.92
C LYS A 27 20.96 -2.83 20.05
N THR A 28 20.27 -3.00 18.93
CA THR A 28 20.95 -2.80 17.63
C THR A 28 20.04 -2.27 16.53
N VAL A 29 20.41 -1.14 15.93
CA VAL A 29 19.74 -0.56 14.75
C VAL A 29 20.48 -1.02 13.49
N LYS A 30 19.76 -1.57 12.50
CA LYS A 30 20.23 -1.68 11.11
C LYS A 30 19.21 -1.17 10.09
N LYS A 31 19.06 0.16 10.07
CA LYS A 31 18.54 0.94 8.94
C LYS A 31 19.37 0.62 7.68
N LYS A 32 18.73 0.19 6.58
CA LYS A 32 19.37 0.22 5.25
C LYS A 32 18.39 0.49 4.11
N ALA A 33 17.87 1.71 4.07
CA ALA A 33 17.57 2.36 2.80
C ALA A 33 18.85 3.00 2.28
N THR A 34 19.25 2.70 1.04
CA THR A 34 20.18 3.51 0.23
C THR A 34 19.96 3.19 -1.24
N THR A 35 19.42 4.15 -1.97
CA THR A 35 19.44 4.18 -3.44
C THR A 35 20.77 4.77 -3.88
N GLU A 36 21.49 4.17 -4.82
CA GLU A 36 22.59 4.87 -5.50
C GLU A 36 22.82 4.41 -6.95
N LYS A 37 23.70 5.13 -7.65
CA LYS A 37 23.59 5.42 -9.08
C LYS A 37 24.95 5.36 -9.78
N VAL A 38 25.01 4.63 -10.89
CA VAL A 38 25.97 4.70 -12.03
C VAL A 38 27.25 5.55 -11.85
N ALA A 39 28.45 4.92 -11.79
CA ALA A 39 29.67 5.42 -12.45
C ALA A 39 30.90 4.45 -12.44
N LYS A 40 31.16 3.80 -13.59
CA LYS A 40 32.44 3.81 -14.35
C LYS A 40 33.80 3.70 -13.60
N LYS A 41 34.50 2.56 -13.74
CA LYS A 41 35.99 2.53 -13.88
C LYS A 41 36.49 1.46 -14.87
N LYS A 42 37.56 1.83 -15.60
CA LYS A 42 38.40 1.08 -16.56
C LYS A 42 39.49 0.25 -15.82
N GLU A 43 40.28 -0.69 -16.37
CA GLU A 43 40.44 -1.33 -17.71
C GLU A 43 41.57 -2.38 -17.63
N VAL A 44 41.46 -3.56 -18.27
CA VAL A 44 42.60 -4.46 -18.65
C VAL A 44 42.32 -5.14 -20.01
N LYS A 45 43.37 -5.54 -20.75
CA LYS A 45 43.40 -6.12 -22.13
C LYS A 45 43.84 -7.62 -22.09
N LYS A 46 43.90 -8.49 -23.11
CA LYS A 46 43.65 -8.60 -24.59
C LYS A 46 43.66 -10.15 -24.88
N PRO A 47 42.93 -10.77 -25.87
CA PRO A 47 42.68 -10.28 -27.22
C PRO A 47 41.23 -10.39 -27.76
N ALA A 48 40.89 -11.45 -28.51
CA ALA A 48 39.87 -11.49 -29.55
C ALA A 48 39.29 -12.90 -29.82
N ALA A 49 37.98 -12.97 -30.06
CA ALA A 49 37.33 -13.89 -31.01
C ALA A 49 35.95 -13.32 -31.40
N LYS A 50 35.51 -13.49 -32.66
CA LYS A 50 34.11 -13.25 -33.09
C LYS A 50 33.40 -14.60 -33.13
N PRO A 51 32.14 -14.70 -32.65
CA PRO A 51 31.09 -15.09 -33.60
C PRO A 51 29.70 -14.48 -33.38
N VAL A 52 28.97 -14.32 -34.49
CA VAL A 52 27.49 -14.34 -34.65
C VAL A 52 26.63 -13.59 -33.62
N ALA A 53 26.03 -12.48 -34.07
CA ALA A 53 24.97 -11.79 -33.34
C ALA A 53 23.67 -12.63 -33.29
N LYS A 54 23.46 -13.39 -32.22
CA LYS A 54 22.13 -13.89 -31.87
C LYS A 54 21.22 -12.71 -31.58
N LYS A 55 20.27 -12.42 -32.46
CA LYS A 55 19.21 -11.43 -32.24
C LYS A 55 18.35 -11.91 -31.06
N LYS A 56 18.66 -11.39 -29.85
CA LYS A 56 17.89 -11.64 -28.63
C LYS A 56 16.47 -11.13 -28.87
N LEU A 57 15.56 -12.05 -29.20
CA LEU A 57 14.14 -11.78 -29.08
C LEU A 57 13.87 -11.53 -27.61
N GLU A 58 13.53 -10.29 -27.27
CA GLU A 58 13.11 -9.99 -25.91
C GLU A 58 11.74 -10.66 -25.70
N PRO A 59 11.54 -11.41 -24.61
CA PRO A 59 10.26 -12.04 -24.37
C PRO A 59 9.22 -10.93 -24.20
N VAL A 60 8.25 -10.89 -25.11
CA VAL A 60 7.05 -10.07 -24.94
C VAL A 60 6.32 -10.66 -23.73
N VAL A 61 6.54 -10.06 -22.56
CA VAL A 61 5.82 -10.42 -21.35
C VAL A 61 4.38 -9.96 -21.54
N GLU A 62 3.52 -10.87 -21.98
CA GLU A 62 2.09 -10.63 -22.05
C GLU A 62 1.60 -10.18 -20.67
N LYS A 63 1.15 -8.92 -20.60
CA LYS A 63 0.73 -8.30 -19.35
C LYS A 63 -0.63 -8.87 -18.95
N VAL A 64 -0.61 -10.04 -18.31
CA VAL A 64 -1.78 -10.76 -17.82
C VAL A 64 -2.71 -9.79 -17.09
N SER A 65 -3.94 -9.65 -17.59
CA SER A 65 -4.87 -8.64 -17.11
C SER A 65 -5.38 -8.97 -15.70
N ASN A 66 -5.57 -7.94 -14.88
CA ASN A 66 -6.19 -8.08 -13.58
C ASN A 66 -7.69 -8.37 -13.74
N LYS A 67 -8.18 -9.38 -13.02
CA LYS A 67 -9.60 -9.76 -12.96
C LYS A 67 -10.20 -9.60 -11.56
N TYR A 68 -9.35 -9.58 -10.53
CA TYR A 68 -9.72 -9.58 -9.13
C TYR A 68 -9.22 -8.30 -8.46
N PHE A 69 -10.10 -7.49 -7.90
CA PHE A 69 -9.79 -6.14 -7.41
C PHE A 69 -10.27 -5.94 -5.98
N LEU A 70 -9.41 -5.47 -5.09
CA LEU A 70 -9.75 -5.22 -3.70
C LEU A 70 -10.22 -3.76 -3.53
N ILE A 71 -11.51 -3.60 -3.27
CA ILE A 71 -12.22 -2.33 -3.17
C ILE A 71 -12.22 -1.86 -1.71
N VAL A 72 -11.78 -0.62 -1.49
CA VAL A 72 -11.74 0.04 -0.17
C VAL A 72 -12.85 1.07 0.02
N ALA A 73 -13.43 1.60 -1.06
CA ALA A 73 -14.55 2.54 -1.00
C ALA A 73 -15.37 2.51 -2.29
N SER A 74 -16.59 3.03 -2.22
CA SER A 74 -17.49 3.22 -3.37
C SER A 74 -18.26 4.51 -3.20
N PHE A 75 -18.15 5.43 -4.17
CA PHE A 75 -18.72 6.78 -4.08
C PHE A 75 -19.79 7.01 -5.15
N GLU A 76 -20.84 7.75 -4.82
CA GLU A 76 -21.85 8.19 -5.81
C GLU A 76 -21.27 9.23 -6.79
N LYS A 77 -20.39 10.12 -6.30
CA LYS A 77 -19.75 11.17 -7.10
C LYS A 77 -18.36 10.74 -7.57
N GLN A 78 -18.16 10.68 -8.88
CA GLN A 78 -16.88 10.28 -9.50
C GLN A 78 -15.68 11.07 -8.94
N SER A 79 -15.83 12.39 -8.77
CA SER A 79 -14.75 13.25 -8.25
C SER A 79 -14.32 12.97 -6.80
N ASN A 80 -15.07 12.15 -6.05
CA ASN A 80 -14.60 11.61 -4.76
C ASN A 80 -13.83 10.30 -4.94
N ALA A 81 -14.22 9.46 -5.90
CA ALA A 81 -13.45 8.27 -6.29
C ALA A 81 -12.08 8.66 -6.87
N ASP A 82 -12.02 9.68 -7.74
CA ASP A 82 -10.79 10.19 -8.34
C ASP A 82 -9.82 10.73 -7.28
N LYS A 83 -10.33 11.46 -6.27
CA LYS A 83 -9.52 11.94 -5.12
C LYS A 83 -8.91 10.79 -4.34
N LEU A 84 -9.68 9.76 -4.01
CA LEU A 84 -9.14 8.59 -3.29
C LEU A 84 -8.15 7.81 -4.17
N GLN A 85 -8.45 7.62 -5.46
CA GLN A 85 -7.55 6.96 -6.39
C GLN A 85 -6.20 7.69 -6.48
N ASN A 86 -6.20 9.02 -6.51
CA ASN A 86 -4.99 9.83 -6.55
C ASN A 86 -4.22 9.83 -5.21
N LYS A 87 -4.91 9.81 -4.05
CA LYS A 87 -4.28 9.55 -2.74
C LYS A 87 -3.56 8.19 -2.76
N LEU A 88 -4.27 7.12 -3.12
CA LEU A 88 -3.73 5.77 -3.16
C LEU A 88 -2.54 5.64 -4.13
N LYS A 89 -2.61 6.26 -5.32
CA LYS A 89 -1.48 6.32 -6.27
C LYS A 89 -0.27 7.05 -5.69
N THR A 90 -0.48 8.13 -4.93
CA THR A 90 0.59 8.87 -4.24
C THR A 90 1.24 8.03 -3.13
N GLU A 91 0.46 7.15 -2.49
CA GLU A 91 0.90 6.15 -1.51
C GLU A 91 1.57 4.91 -2.16
N GLY A 92 1.68 4.87 -3.50
CA GLY A 92 2.34 3.81 -4.26
C GLY A 92 1.44 2.66 -4.70
N TYR A 93 0.12 2.75 -4.46
CA TYR A 93 -0.83 1.70 -4.84
C TYR A 93 -1.25 1.77 -6.31
N VAL A 94 -1.44 0.60 -6.94
CA VAL A 94 -1.92 0.47 -8.33
C VAL A 94 -3.45 0.57 -8.34
N SER A 95 -3.95 1.79 -8.07
CA SER A 95 -5.36 2.04 -7.84
C SER A 95 -6.16 2.27 -9.13
N GLU A 96 -7.31 1.62 -9.25
CA GLU A 96 -8.24 1.66 -10.39
C GLU A 96 -9.65 2.04 -9.92
N VAL A 97 -10.43 2.72 -10.77
CA VAL A 97 -11.83 3.06 -10.52
C VAL A 97 -12.71 2.19 -11.42
N HIS A 98 -13.73 1.55 -10.84
CA HIS A 98 -14.63 0.61 -11.53
C HIS A 98 -16.08 1.08 -11.38
N ASN A 99 -16.77 1.30 -12.50
CA ASN A 99 -18.18 1.70 -12.49
C ASN A 99 -19.05 0.52 -12.01
N ALA A 100 -20.01 0.83 -11.13
CA ALA A 100 -20.99 -0.09 -10.61
C ALA A 100 -22.33 0.06 -11.35
N THR A 101 -23.08 -1.04 -11.45
CA THR A 101 -24.41 -1.07 -12.10
C THR A 101 -25.48 -0.23 -11.38
N ASN A 102 -25.22 0.21 -10.15
CA ASN A 102 -26.07 1.13 -9.38
C ASN A 102 -25.60 2.61 -9.48
N GLY A 103 -24.71 2.95 -10.42
CA GLY A 103 -24.23 4.33 -10.63
C GLY A 103 -23.06 4.77 -9.76
N PHE A 104 -22.56 3.92 -8.86
CA PHE A 104 -21.43 4.24 -7.98
C PHE A 104 -20.07 3.94 -8.64
N TYR A 105 -19.03 4.64 -8.17
CA TYR A 105 -17.64 4.52 -8.59
C TYR A 105 -16.84 3.83 -7.48
N ARG A 106 -16.47 2.56 -7.71
CA ARG A 106 -15.70 1.73 -6.76
C ARG A 106 -14.21 1.97 -6.92
N VAL A 107 -13.48 2.23 -5.84
CA VAL A 107 -12.03 2.44 -5.86
C VAL A 107 -11.31 1.20 -5.34
N SER A 108 -10.54 0.54 -6.21
CA SER A 108 -9.62 -0.53 -5.79
C SER A 108 -8.26 0.04 -5.43
N TYR A 109 -7.62 -0.48 -4.38
CA TYR A 109 -6.21 -0.15 -4.10
C TYR A 109 -5.24 -1.10 -4.82
N LYS A 110 -5.66 -2.34 -5.09
CA LYS A 110 -4.83 -3.38 -5.72
C LYS A 110 -5.65 -4.33 -6.59
N GLY A 111 -5.09 -4.68 -7.74
CA GLY A 111 -5.63 -5.66 -8.68
C GLY A 111 -4.73 -6.89 -8.81
N PHE A 112 -5.33 -8.04 -9.14
CA PHE A 112 -4.68 -9.34 -9.31
C PHE A 112 -5.25 -10.09 -10.52
N SER A 113 -4.41 -10.86 -11.20
CA SER A 113 -4.82 -11.86 -12.19
C SER A 113 -5.24 -13.19 -11.56
N ASN A 114 -4.62 -13.59 -10.45
CA ASN A 114 -4.86 -14.86 -9.77
C ASN A 114 -5.87 -14.74 -8.61
N ARG A 115 -6.91 -15.58 -8.64
CA ARG A 115 -7.96 -15.63 -7.60
C ARG A 115 -7.43 -15.92 -6.19
N LYS A 116 -6.50 -16.88 -6.05
CA LYS A 116 -5.99 -17.33 -4.74
C LYS A 116 -5.28 -16.17 -4.03
N LEU A 117 -4.37 -15.50 -4.73
CA LEU A 117 -3.62 -14.35 -4.20
C LEU A 117 -4.54 -13.20 -3.78
N ALA A 118 -5.60 -12.93 -4.54
CA ALA A 118 -6.59 -11.90 -4.19
C ALA A 118 -7.38 -12.23 -2.90
N PHE A 119 -7.72 -13.51 -2.67
CA PHE A 119 -8.39 -13.95 -1.44
C PHE A 119 -7.44 -14.01 -0.24
N GLU A 120 -6.17 -14.35 -0.44
CA GLU A 120 -5.15 -14.32 0.62
C GLU A 120 -4.89 -12.87 1.07
N GLU A 121 -4.72 -11.94 0.12
CA GLU A 121 -4.60 -10.51 0.45
C GLU A 121 -5.88 -9.94 1.09
N LEU A 122 -7.07 -10.31 0.61
CA LEU A 122 -8.34 -9.92 1.25
C LEU A 122 -8.38 -10.36 2.72
N LYS A 123 -7.93 -11.58 3.04
CA LYS A 123 -7.86 -12.07 4.43
C LYS A 123 -6.87 -11.24 5.25
N ASN A 124 -5.68 -10.98 4.72
CA ASN A 124 -4.64 -10.20 5.40
C ASN A 124 -5.14 -8.77 5.71
N VAL A 125 -5.64 -8.07 4.69
CA VAL A 125 -6.08 -6.68 4.81
C VAL A 125 -7.32 -6.54 5.68
N ARG A 126 -8.24 -7.51 5.69
CA ARG A 126 -9.39 -7.47 6.60
C ARG A 126 -9.07 -7.83 8.05
N SER A 127 -7.81 -8.18 8.38
CA SER A 127 -7.34 -8.31 9.76
C SER A 127 -6.86 -6.98 10.37
N THR A 128 -6.84 -5.89 9.60
CA THR A 128 -6.57 -4.54 10.11
C THR A 128 -7.88 -3.74 10.24
N GLU A 129 -8.01 -2.98 11.32
CA GLU A 129 -9.20 -2.15 11.57
C GLU A 129 -9.43 -1.07 10.50
N GLU A 130 -8.35 -0.57 9.89
CA GLU A 130 -8.40 0.45 8.83
C GLU A 130 -9.09 -0.04 7.55
N HIS A 131 -9.05 -1.36 7.29
CA HIS A 131 -9.46 -1.94 6.00
C HIS A 131 -10.37 -3.18 6.14
N LYS A 132 -10.92 -3.45 7.33
CA LYS A 132 -11.85 -4.57 7.62
C LYS A 132 -13.07 -4.66 6.71
N ASP A 133 -13.51 -3.54 6.16
CA ASP A 133 -14.66 -3.44 5.24
C ASP A 133 -14.30 -3.65 3.76
N THR A 134 -13.02 -3.89 3.44
CA THR A 134 -12.55 -4.19 2.08
C THR A 134 -13.29 -5.38 1.48
N TRP A 135 -13.72 -5.26 0.22
CA TRP A 135 -14.38 -6.36 -0.49
C TRP A 135 -13.74 -6.67 -1.86
N LEU A 136 -13.98 -7.88 -2.35
CA LEU A 136 -13.48 -8.33 -3.64
C LEU A 136 -14.49 -8.02 -4.76
N TYR A 137 -14.07 -7.22 -5.73
CA TYR A 137 -14.73 -7.08 -7.02
C TYR A 137 -14.10 -8.04 -8.03
N ILE A 138 -14.93 -8.79 -8.75
CA ILE A 138 -14.51 -9.65 -9.86
C ILE A 138 -14.99 -8.99 -11.16
N LYS A 139 -14.04 -8.52 -11.97
CA LYS A 139 -14.31 -8.04 -13.33
C LYS A 139 -14.75 -9.23 -14.19
N ARG A 140 -15.90 -9.11 -14.85
CA ARG A 140 -16.40 -10.13 -15.77
C ARG A 140 -15.58 -10.11 -17.04
#